data_AF-A0A094SRK4-F1
#
_entry.id   AF-A0A094SRK4-F1
#
_cell.length_a   1.000
_cell.length_b   1.000
_cell.length_c   1.000
_cell.angle_alpha   90.00
_cell.angle_beta   90.00
_cell.angle_gamma   90.00
#
_symmetry.space_group_name_H-M   'P 1'
#
loop_
_entity.id
_entity.type
_entity.pdbx_description
1 polymer ?
#
loop_
_entity_poly.entity_id
_entity_poly.type
_entity_poly.pdbx_seq_one_letter_code
_entity_poly.pdbx_strand_id
1 'polypeptide(L)' 'MNPHESPLDLDAIEQDLADVDTALARLDADTYWTDEVTGAPLSEDLLAQRPTARRNL' A
#
# COMPACT_ATOMS: atom_id res chain seq x y z
N MET A 1 16.96 33.30 -6.22
CA MET A 1 16.32 32.06 -6.68
C MET A 1 16.69 30.99 -5.65
N ASN A 2 15.74 30.54 -4.82
CA ASN A 2 16.04 29.44 -3.90
C ASN A 2 16.06 28.14 -4.73
N PRO A 3 17.17 27.39 -4.75
CA PRO A 3 17.38 26.27 -5.67
C PRO A 3 16.85 24.93 -5.11
N HIS A 4 15.83 24.96 -4.26
CA HIS A 4 15.31 23.78 -3.57
C HIS A 4 13.87 23.56 -3.98
N GLU A 5 13.47 22.29 -4.05
CA GLU A 5 12.14 21.79 -4.44
C GLU A 5 12.01 21.50 -5.94
N SER A 6 12.46 20.30 -6.31
CA SER A 6 11.75 19.52 -7.31
C SER A 6 10.26 19.60 -6.98
N PRO A 7 9.37 19.96 -7.93
CA PRO A 7 7.94 20.01 -7.64
C PRO A 7 7.51 18.64 -7.12
N LEU A 8 6.83 18.63 -5.97
CA LEU A 8 6.26 17.42 -5.37
C LEU A 8 5.44 16.67 -6.42
N ASP A 9 5.70 15.37 -6.55
CA ASP A 9 4.91 14.49 -7.41
C ASP A 9 3.59 14.17 -6.69
N LEU A 10 2.59 15.02 -6.92
CA LEU A 10 1.29 14.92 -6.26
C LEU A 10 0.53 13.67 -6.69
N ASP A 11 0.72 13.21 -7.92
CA ASP A 11 0.06 12.00 -8.43
C ASP A 11 0.59 10.75 -7.71
N ALA A 12 1.92 10.69 -7.48
CA ALA A 12 2.52 9.62 -6.69
C ALA A 12 2.02 9.63 -5.23
N ILE A 13 1.93 10.81 -4.63
CA ILE A 13 1.41 10.97 -3.24
C ILE A 13 -0.06 10.54 -3.17
N GLU A 14 -0.89 10.94 -4.13
CA GLU A 14 -2.29 10.54 -4.18
C GLU A 14 -2.44 9.02 -4.29
N GLN A 15 -1.62 8.38 -5.13
CA GLN A 15 -1.62 6.93 -5.27
C GLN A 15 -1.19 6.22 -3.99
N ASP A 16 -0.14 6.72 -3.32
CA ASP A 16 0.32 6.16 -2.04
C ASP A 16 -0.78 6.25 -0.96
N LEU A 17 -1.48 7.38 -0.89
CA LEU A 17 -2.59 7.56 0.05
C LEU A 17 -3.78 6.64 -0.28
N ALA A 18 -4.14 6.49 -1.56
CA ALA A 18 -5.20 5.58 -1.99
C ALA A 18 -4.87 4.10 -1.67
N ASP A 19 -3.61 3.73 -1.79
CA ASP A 19 -3.14 2.39 -1.42
C ASP A 19 -3.24 2.15 0.10
N VAL A 20 -2.96 3.17 0.92
CA VAL A 20 -3.16 3.10 2.39
C VAL A 20 -4.63 2.99 2.76
N ASP A 21 -5.51 3.80 2.17
CA ASP A 21 -6.95 3.73 2.42
C ASP A 21 -7.51 2.35 2.08
N THR A 22 -7.04 1.77 0.97
CA THR A 22 -7.41 0.40 0.58
C THR A 22 -6.93 -0.64 1.59
N ALA A 23 -5.70 -0.51 2.11
CA ALA A 23 -5.17 -1.39 3.13
C ALA A 23 -5.98 -1.32 4.44
N LEU A 24 -6.38 -0.13 4.87
CA LEU A 24 -7.23 0.08 6.04
C LEU A 24 -8.63 -0.52 5.84
N ALA A 25 -9.25 -0.33 4.67
CA ALA A 25 -10.54 -0.93 4.36
C ALA A 25 -10.49 -2.48 4.40
N ARG A 26 -9.38 -3.09 3.95
CA ARG A 26 -9.16 -4.54 4.05
C ARG A 26 -8.98 -5.01 5.49
N LEU A 27 -8.33 -4.21 6.34
CA LEU A 27 -8.19 -4.50 7.77
C LEU A 27 -9.56 -4.53 8.44
N ASP A 28 -10.39 -3.51 8.18
CA ASP A 28 -11.75 -3.44 8.70
C ASP A 28 -12.65 -4.57 8.19
N ALA A 29 -12.43 -5.02 6.95
CA ALA A 29 -13.13 -6.13 6.33
C ALA A 29 -12.55 -7.51 6.68
N ASP A 30 -11.53 -7.60 7.53
CA ASP A 30 -10.84 -8.84 7.92
C ASP A 30 -10.24 -9.64 6.74
N THR A 31 -9.82 -8.93 5.68
CA THR A 31 -9.23 -9.50 4.44
C THR A 31 -7.80 -9.02 4.17
N TYR A 32 -7.22 -8.24 5.09
CA TYR A 32 -5.91 -7.62 4.91
C TYR A 32 -4.76 -8.61 4.71
N TRP A 33 -4.81 -9.76 5.38
CA TRP A 33 -3.81 -10.82 5.23
C TRP A 33 -4.09 -11.76 4.05
N THR A 34 -5.06 -11.47 3.21
CA THR A 34 -5.43 -12.35 2.10
C THR A 34 -4.94 -11.79 0.77
N ASP A 35 -4.22 -12.60 0.00
CA ASP A 35 -3.82 -12.31 -1.37
C ASP A 35 -5.06 -12.22 -2.27
N GLU A 36 -5.24 -11.09 -2.93
CA GLU A 36 -6.45 -10.79 -3.71
C GLU A 36 -6.62 -11.65 -4.97
N VAL A 37 -5.55 -12.30 -5.44
CA VAL A 37 -5.56 -13.10 -6.67
C VAL A 37 -5.67 -14.59 -6.36
N THR A 38 -4.90 -15.06 -5.38
CA THR A 38 -4.81 -16.49 -5.05
C THR A 38 -5.71 -16.89 -3.89
N GLY A 39 -6.12 -15.94 -3.04
CA GLY A 39 -6.82 -16.20 -1.79
C GLY A 39 -5.93 -16.81 -0.69
N ALA A 40 -4.63 -16.98 -0.94
CA ALA A 40 -3.69 -17.48 0.05
C ALA A 40 -3.35 -16.39 1.09
N PRO A 41 -2.88 -16.76 2.29
CA PRO A 41 -2.35 -15.79 3.24
C PRO A 41 -1.13 -15.03 2.67
N LEU A 42 -1.07 -13.73 2.93
CA LEU A 42 0.11 -12.89 2.70
C LEU A 42 1.14 -13.13 3.80
N SER A 43 2.42 -13.09 3.43
CA SER A 43 3.51 -13.18 4.41
C SER A 43 3.53 -11.98 5.36
N GLU A 44 3.71 -12.23 6.65
CA GLU A 44 3.90 -11.17 7.65
C GLU A 44 5.15 -10.32 7.35
N ASP A 45 6.26 -10.95 6.92
CA ASP A 45 7.49 -10.25 6.55
C ASP A 45 7.26 -9.31 5.36
N LEU A 46 6.40 -9.70 4.41
CA LEU A 46 6.03 -8.86 3.28
C LEU A 46 5.25 -7.63 3.75
N LEU A 47 4.22 -7.82 4.58
CA LEU A 47 3.40 -6.73 5.09
C LEU A 47 4.18 -5.80 6.04
N ALA A 48 5.14 -6.33 6.79
CA ALA A 48 6.04 -5.51 7.60
C ALA A 48 6.92 -4.57 6.75
N GLN A 49 7.34 -5.02 5.56
CA GLN A 49 8.14 -4.21 4.63
C GLN A 49 7.27 -3.33 3.72
N ARG A 50 6.10 -3.81 3.35
CA ARG A 50 5.17 -3.19 2.39
C ARG A 50 3.72 -3.37 2.86
N PRO A 51 3.24 -2.51 3.77
CA PRO A 51 1.90 -2.65 4.36
C PRO A 51 0.76 -2.57 3.33
N THR A 52 0.96 -1.88 2.21
CA THR A 52 -0.03 -1.78 1.13
C THR A 52 0.03 -2.94 0.13
N ALA A 53 0.85 -3.96 0.38
CA ALA A 53 0.92 -5.13 -0.49
C ALA A 53 -0.42 -5.87 -0.53
N ARG A 54 -0.81 -6.28 -1.74
CA ARG A 54 -2.05 -7.01 -2.04
C ARG A 54 -1.81 -8.45 -2.49
N ARG A 55 -0.55 -8.80 -2.73
CA ARG A 55 -0.14 -10.04 -3.42
C ARG A 55 1.20 -10.54 -2.89
N ASN A 56 1.36 -11.86 -2.79
CA ASN A 56 2.65 -12.49 -2.59
C ASN A 56 3.48 -12.33 -3.89
N LEU A 57 4.62 -11.64 -3.77
CA LEU A 57 5.58 -11.43 -4.88
C LEU A 57 6.62 -12.54 -4.93
#